data_AF-A0A6V7IAE5-F1
#
_entry.id   AF-A0A6V7IAE5-F1
#
_cell.length_a   1.000
_cell.length_b   1.000
_cell.length_c   1.000
_cell.angle_alpha   90.00
_cell.angle_beta   90.00
_cell.angle_gamma   90.00
#
_symmetry.space_group_name_H-M   'P 1'
#
loop_
_entity.id
_entity.type
_entity.pdbx_description
1 polymer ?
#
loop_
_entity_poly.entity_id
_entity_poly.type
_entity_poly.pdbx_seq_one_letter_code
_entity_poly.pdbx_strand_id
1 'polypeptide(L)' 'VKNWIIPEDFDHAEAEARHLIYEADQDSDLKLTKAEILDKYDVFVGSQATDFGEALARHDEF' A
#
# COMPACT_ATOMS: atom_id res chain seq x y z
N VAL A 1 -9.09 30.15 3.25
CA VAL A 1 -8.66 28.75 3.41
C VAL A 1 -9.08 28.02 2.15
N LYS A 2 -8.12 27.58 1.31
CA LYS A 2 -8.44 26.81 0.10
C LYS A 2 -8.61 25.36 0.54
N ASN A 3 -9.85 24.90 0.67
CA ASN A 3 -10.13 23.48 0.80
C ASN A 3 -9.59 22.83 -0.48
N TRP A 4 -8.56 22.01 -0.35
CA TRP A 4 -8.14 21.13 -1.42
C TRP A 4 -9.27 20.14 -1.64
N ILE A 5 -10.12 20.44 -2.63
CA ILE A 5 -11.15 19.53 -3.09
C ILE A 5 -10.39 18.45 -3.86
N ILE A 6 -10.05 17.37 -3.16
CA ILE A 6 -9.66 16.12 -3.80
C ILE A 6 -10.87 15.72 -4.66
N PRO A 7 -10.70 15.43 -5.96
CA PRO A 7 -11.81 14.98 -6.80
C PRO A 7 -12.52 13.80 -6.12
N GLU A 8 -13.86 13.80 -6.10
CA GLU A 8 -14.65 12.67 -5.57
C GLU A 8 -14.30 11.33 -6.26
N ASP A 9 -13.61 11.38 -7.40
CA ASP A 9 -13.20 10.23 -8.21
C ASP A 9 -11.74 9.77 -8.01
N PHE A 10 -10.96 10.35 -7.08
CA PHE A 10 -9.62 9.81 -6.80
C PHE A 10 -9.75 8.60 -5.87
N ASP A 11 -9.76 7.41 -6.47
CA ASP A 11 -9.78 6.15 -5.72
C ASP A 11 -8.38 5.88 -5.14
N HIS A 12 -8.18 6.29 -3.89
CA HIS A 12 -6.94 6.07 -3.14
C HIS A 12 -6.62 4.57 -3.03
N ALA A 13 -7.63 3.70 -3.00
CA ALA A 13 -7.42 2.26 -2.90
C ALA A 13 -6.88 1.68 -4.21
N GLU A 14 -7.35 2.17 -5.36
CA GLU A 14 -6.81 1.77 -6.67
C GLU A 14 -5.35 2.21 -6.83
N ALA A 15 -5.03 3.45 -6.44
CA ALA A 15 -3.68 3.98 -6.52
C ALA A 15 -2.70 3.19 -5.65
N GLU A 16 -3.08 2.88 -4.40
CA GLU A 16 -2.26 2.09 -3.47
C GLU A 16 -2.13 0.63 -3.93
N ALA A 17 -3.19 0.03 -4.47
CA ALA A 17 -3.13 -1.32 -5.04
C ALA A 17 -2.15 -1.39 -6.22
N ARG A 18 -2.13 -0.37 -7.09
CA ARG A 18 -1.15 -0.29 -8.17
C ARG A 18 0.27 -0.13 -7.62
N HIS A 19 0.47 0.74 -6.64
CA HIS A 19 1.78 0.94 -6.00
C HIS A 19 2.32 -0.38 -5.43
N LEU A 20 1.49 -1.12 -4.70
CA LEU A 20 1.82 -2.44 -4.16
C LEU A 20 2.24 -3.45 -5.23
N ILE A 21 1.49 -3.52 -6.33
CA ILE A 21 1.81 -4.42 -7.44
C ILE A 21 3.17 -4.05 -8.03
N TYR A 22 3.38 -2.77 -8.35
CA TYR A 22 4.65 -2.33 -8.93
C TYR A 22 5.87 -2.54 -8.01
N GLU A 23 5.70 -2.43 -6.70
CA GLU A 23 6.80 -2.58 -5.75
C GLU A 23 7.13 -4.04 -5.45
N ALA A 24 6.13 -4.93 -5.53
CA ALA A 24 6.29 -6.35 -5.23
C ALA A 24 6.57 -7.24 -6.44
N ASP A 25 6.16 -6.83 -7.64
CA ASP A 25 6.36 -7.54 -8.90
C ASP A 25 7.86 -7.54 -9.30
N GLN A 26 8.48 -8.72 -9.25
CA GLN A 26 9.92 -8.85 -9.51
C GLN A 26 10.22 -9.13 -10.98
N ASP A 27 9.31 -9.81 -11.67
CA ASP A 27 9.48 -10.16 -13.08
C ASP A 27 8.82 -9.16 -14.03
N SER A 28 8.18 -8.12 -13.48
CA SER A 28 7.52 -7.02 -14.19
C SER A 28 6.40 -7.49 -15.13
N ASP A 29 5.72 -8.59 -14.78
CA ASP A 29 4.61 -9.14 -15.56
C ASP A 29 3.23 -8.51 -15.21
N LEU A 30 3.24 -7.56 -14.27
CA LEU A 30 2.10 -6.87 -13.68
C LEU A 30 1.15 -7.77 -12.90
N LYS A 31 1.62 -8.93 -12.45
CA LYS A 31 0.89 -9.86 -11.60
C LYS A 31 1.75 -10.20 -10.39
N LEU A 32 1.09 -10.61 -9.32
CA LEU A 32 1.76 -11.03 -8.12
C LEU A 32 1.56 -12.52 -7.93
N THR A 33 2.67 -13.25 -7.97
CA THR A 33 2.72 -14.62 -7.49
C THR A 33 2.76 -14.66 -5.98
N LYS A 34 2.35 -15.80 -5.39
CA LYS A 34 2.45 -16.01 -3.95
C LYS A 34 3.88 -15.85 -3.43
N ALA A 35 4.88 -16.20 -4.23
CA ALA A 35 6.27 -16.09 -3.85
C ALA A 35 6.69 -14.62 -3.70
N GLU A 36 6.32 -13.76 -4.65
CA GLU A 36 6.62 -12.33 -4.62
C GLU A 36 5.94 -11.62 -3.46
N ILE A 37 4.68 -11.95 -3.17
CA ILE A 37 3.95 -11.39 -2.02
C ILE A 37 4.65 -11.74 -0.70
N LEU A 38 5.18 -12.97 -0.59
CA LEU A 38 5.89 -13.41 0.62
C LEU A 38 7.31 -12.83 0.72
N ASP A 39 7.99 -12.63 -0.42
CA ASP A 39 9.31 -12.02 -0.47
C ASP A 39 9.27 -10.53 -0.11
N LYS A 40 8.17 -9.86 -0.45
CA LYS A 40 7.91 -8.43 -0.23
C LYS A 40 6.88 -8.17 0.87
N TYR A 41 6.80 -9.07 1.85
CA TYR A 41 5.80 -9.01 2.92
C TYR A 41 5.85 -7.68 3.71
N ASP A 42 7.04 -7.08 3.82
CA ASP A 42 7.30 -5.82 4.49
C ASP A 42 6.55 -4.65 3.84
N VAL A 43 6.49 -4.64 2.50
CA VAL A 43 5.74 -3.64 1.71
C VAL A 43 4.24 -3.78 1.98
N PHE A 44 3.71 -5.01 2.01
CA PHE A 44 2.29 -5.23 2.27
C PHE A 44 1.88 -4.89 3.71
N VAL A 45 2.71 -5.25 4.69
CA VAL A 45 2.44 -4.97 6.12
C VAL A 45 2.55 -3.48 6.44
N GLY A 46 3.42 -2.74 5.75
CA GLY A 46 3.57 -1.29 5.91
C GLY A 46 2.59 -0.44 5.09
N SER A 47 1.95 -1.03 4.06
CA SER A 47 1.06 -0.29 3.15
C SER A 47 -0.26 0.12 3.79
N GLN A 48 -0.82 1.23 3.31
CA GLN A 48 -2.13 1.71 3.75
C GLN A 48 -3.26 0.80 3.29
N ALA A 49 -3.01 -0.05 2.28
CA ALA A 49 -4.00 -0.99 1.75
C ALA A 49 -4.34 -2.14 2.72
N THR A 50 -3.46 -2.47 3.69
CA THR A 50 -3.73 -3.54 4.65
C THR A 50 -4.05 -3.04 6.06
N ASP A 51 -3.95 -1.72 6.31
CA ASP A 51 -4.22 -1.09 7.61
C ASP A 51 -3.30 -1.59 8.76
N PHE A 52 -2.30 -2.44 8.45
CA PHE A 52 -1.33 -2.97 9.42
C PHE A 52 -0.15 -2.01 9.67
N GLY A 53 0.09 -1.05 8.78
CA GLY A 53 1.09 0.00 8.99
C GLY A 53 0.73 0.92 10.17
N GLU A 54 -0.56 1.21 10.37
CA GLU A 54 -1.04 1.97 11.54
C GLU A 54 -0.94 1.16 12.85
N ALA A 55 -1.11 -0.17 12.76
CA ALA A 55 -0.95 -1.06 13.92
C ALA A 55 0.51 -1.17 14.37
N LEU A 56 1.48 -1.10 13.46
CA LEU A 56 2.91 -1.03 13.80
C LEU A 56 3.33 0.36 14.31
N ALA A 57 2.67 1.44 13.88
CA ALA A 57 2.99 2.81 14.29
C ALA A 57 2.50 3.18 15.70
N ARG A 58 1.59 2.40 16.31
CA ARG A 58 1.21 2.58 17.73
C ARG A 58 2.22 1.92 18.67
N HIS A 59 3.42 2.47 18.72
CA HIS A 59 4.42 2.12 19.73
C HIS A 59 5.09 3.34 20.37
N ASP A 60 4.37 4.46 20.50
CA ASP A 60 4.79 5.62 21.29
C ASP A 60 3.67 6.09 22.24
N GLU A 61 3.37 5.30 23.28
CA GLU A 61 2.70 5.81 24.49
C GLU A 61 3.41 5.26 25.73
N PHE A 62 4.36 6.04 26.26
CA PHE A 62 4.80 6.06 27.66
C PHE A 62 3.97 7.08 28.44
#